data_AF-A0A7W7G5V1-F1
#
_entry.id   AF-A0A7W7G5V1-F1
#
_cell.length_a   1.000
_cell.length_b   1.000
_cell.length_c   1.000
_cell.angle_alpha   90.00
_cell.angle_beta   90.00
_cell.angle_gamma   90.00
#
_symmetry.space_group_name_H-M   'P 1'
#
loop_
_entity.id
_entity.type
_entity.pdbx_description
1 polymer ?
#
loop_
_entity_poly.entity_id
_entity_poly.type
_entity_poly.pdbx_seq_one_letter_code
_entity_poly.pdbx_strand_id
1 'polypeptide(L)' 'MVITKRWAVFLTAVGVWTWVIWPRFGLAIWKDDRSLADGRPTSFLLVHALLIVASLAVGTTVGVLGVKAWRKS' A
#
# COMPACT_ATOMS: atom_id res chain seq x y z
N MET A 1 -10.60 -24.63 -2.31
CA MET A 1 -9.18 -24.70 -1.91
C MET A 1 -8.98 -23.88 -0.65
N VAL A 2 -8.53 -24.48 0.45
CA VAL A 2 -8.17 -23.77 1.68
C VAL A 2 -6.74 -23.25 1.51
N ILE A 3 -6.53 -21.95 1.71
CA ILE A 3 -5.17 -21.35 1.71
C ILE A 3 -4.34 -22.02 2.80
N THR A 4 -3.12 -22.46 2.49
CA THR A 4 -2.25 -23.10 3.48
C THR A 4 -1.71 -22.06 4.48
N LYS A 5 -1.34 -22.49 5.70
CA LYS A 5 -0.79 -21.60 6.72
C LYS A 5 0.42 -20.78 6.23
N ARG A 6 1.29 -21.37 5.39
CA ARG A 6 2.44 -20.67 4.79
C ARG A 6 2.00 -19.52 3.87
N TRP A 7 1.02 -19.78 3.01
CA TRP A 7 0.47 -18.75 2.12
C TRP A 7 -0.27 -17.65 2.90
N ALA A 8 -0.99 -18.00 3.96
CA ALA A 8 -1.66 -17.01 4.81
C ALA A 8 -0.67 -16.03 5.47
N VAL A 9 0.46 -16.56 5.98
CA VAL A 9 1.55 -15.74 6.52
C VAL A 9 2.17 -14.87 5.43
N PHE A 10 2.44 -15.43 4.24
CA PHE A 10 2.97 -14.68 3.10
C PHE A 10 2.07 -13.49 2.73
N LEU A 11 0.76 -13.71 2.56
CA LEU A 11 -0.20 -12.64 2.22
C LEU A 11 -0.26 -11.57 3.31
N THR A 12 -0.20 -11.96 4.58
CA THR A 12 -0.14 -11.01 5.70
C THR A 12 1.13 -10.16 5.62
N ALA A 13 2.28 -10.78 5.38
CA ALA A 13 3.55 -10.09 5.24
C ALA A 13 3.57 -9.13 4.03
N VAL A 14 2.95 -9.51 2.90
CA VAL A 14 2.78 -8.61 1.74
C VAL A 14 1.96 -7.38 2.11
N GLY A 15 0.87 -7.54 2.87
CA GLY A 15 0.08 -6.41 3.36
C GLY A 15 0.90 -5.47 4.26
N VAL A 16 1.67 -6.02 5.20
CA VAL A 16 2.58 -5.24 6.06
C VAL A 16 3.66 -4.53 5.24
N TRP A 17 4.29 -5.23 4.29
CA TRP A 17 5.31 -4.66 3.41
C TRP A 17 4.78 -3.47 2.61
N THR A 18 3.55 -3.58 2.11
CA THR A 18 2.85 -2.49 1.41
C THR A 18 2.78 -1.23 2.30
N TRP A 19 2.34 -1.38 3.56
CA TRP A 19 2.27 -0.28 4.52
C TRP A 19 3.65 0.26 4.95
N VAL A 20 4.69 -0.55 4.85
CA VAL A 20 6.05 -0.11 5.17
C VAL A 20 6.63 0.76 4.05
N ILE A 21 6.32 0.47 2.78
CA ILE A 21 6.92 1.14 1.62
C ILE A 21 6.16 2.41 1.22
N TRP A 22 4.84 2.31 1.03
CA TRP A 22 4.08 3.36 0.36
C TRP A 22 3.98 4.69 1.11
N PRO A 23 3.84 4.74 2.46
CA PRO A 23 3.87 6.01 3.18
C PRO A 23 5.20 6.73 3.05
N ARG A 24 6.32 5.99 3.08
CA ARG A 24 7.66 6.56 2.87
C ARG A 24 7.82 7.09 1.45
N PHE A 25 7.30 6.38 0.46
CA PHE A 25 7.26 6.85 -0.91
C PHE A 25 6.40 8.12 -1.06
N GLY A 26 5.24 8.18 -0.40
CA GLY A 26 4.40 9.38 -0.37
C GLY A 26 5.12 10.60 0.20
N LEU A 27 5.92 10.43 1.26
CA LEU A 27 6.78 11.50 1.78
C LEU A 27 7.87 11.92 0.78
N ALA A 28 8.43 10.98 0.03
CA ALA A 28 9.41 11.30 -1.01
C ALA A 28 8.77 12.11 -2.15
N ILE A 29 7.58 11.70 -2.61
CA ILE A 29 6.81 12.46 -3.60
C ILE A 29 6.49 13.86 -3.08
N TRP A 30 5.93 13.99 -1.87
CA TRP A 30 5.58 15.29 -1.29
C TRP A 30 6.75 16.28 -1.25
N LYS A 31 7.99 15.78 -1.05
CA LYS A 31 9.22 16.58 -1.00
C LYS A 31 9.85 16.84 -2.37
N ASP A 32 9.36 16.25 -3.44
CA ASP A 32 9.85 16.46 -4.81
C ASP A 32 9.40 17.84 -5.33
N ASP A 33 10.31 18.58 -5.97
CA ASP A 33 10.03 19.93 -6.50
C ASP A 33 8.87 19.96 -7.50
N ARG A 34 8.56 18.84 -8.16
CA ARG A 34 7.45 18.73 -9.11
C ARG A 34 6.09 18.61 -8.44
N SER A 35 6.02 18.41 -7.12
CA SER A 35 4.76 18.14 -6.42
C SER A 35 3.84 19.35 -6.32
N LEU A 36 4.42 20.55 -6.22
CA LEU A 36 3.67 21.79 -6.14
C LEU A 36 4.17 22.76 -7.21
N ALA A 37 3.24 23.41 -7.90
CA ALA A 37 3.50 24.55 -8.78
C ALA A 37 2.67 25.73 -8.28
N ASP A 38 3.33 26.85 -7.97
CA ASP A 38 2.69 28.05 -7.39
C ASP A 38 1.83 27.74 -6.14
N GLY A 39 2.33 26.82 -5.30
CA GLY A 39 1.64 26.37 -4.09
C GLY A 39 0.43 25.45 -4.32
N ARG A 40 0.18 25.02 -5.56
CA ARG A 40 -0.94 24.14 -5.91
C ARG A 40 -0.47 22.72 -6.27
N PRO A 41 -1.21 21.66 -5.91
CA PRO A 41 -0.92 20.30 -6.33
C PRO A 41 -0.83 20.16 -7.85
N THR A 42 0.25 19.56 -8.34
CA THR A 42 0.40 19.22 -9.75
C THR A 42 -0.22 17.85 -10.06
N SER A 43 -0.40 17.54 -11.34
CA SER A 43 -0.78 16.19 -11.77
C SER A 43 0.22 15.11 -11.31
N PHE A 44 1.51 15.46 -11.17
CA PHE A 44 2.51 14.55 -10.61
C PHE A 44 2.12 14.13 -9.19
N LEU A 45 1.82 15.08 -8.31
CA LEU A 45 1.41 14.78 -6.94
C LEU A 45 0.08 14.02 -6.90
N LEU A 46 -0.91 14.45 -7.69
CA LEU A 46 -2.26 13.85 -7.68
C LEU A 46 -2.26 12.40 -8.16
N VAL A 47 -1.55 12.08 -9.25
CA VAL A 47 -1.47 10.71 -9.77
C VAL A 47 -0.77 9.79 -8.76
N HIS A 48 0.34 10.24 -8.17
CA HIS A 48 1.05 9.43 -7.18
C HIS A 48 0.21 9.24 -5.92
N ALA A 49 -0.48 10.28 -5.43
CA ALA A 49 -1.39 10.17 -4.30
C ALA A 49 -2.49 9.13 -4.56
N LEU A 50 -3.12 9.15 -5.74
CA LEU A 50 -4.11 8.16 -6.15
C LEU A 50 -3.53 6.74 -6.17
N LEU A 51 -2.36 6.56 -6.79
CA LEU A 51 -1.69 5.26 -6.88
C LEU A 51 -1.29 4.72 -5.50
N ILE A 52 -0.81 5.58 -4.61
CA ILE A 52 -0.46 5.24 -3.21
C ILE A 52 -1.71 4.77 -2.47
N VAL A 53 -2.80 5.54 -2.54
CA VAL A 53 -4.07 5.21 -1.85
C VAL A 53 -4.64 3.89 -2.38
N ALA A 54 -4.69 3.71 -3.69
CA ALA A 54 -5.14 2.47 -4.31
C ALA A 54 -4.27 1.28 -3.87
N SER A 55 -2.95 1.43 -3.87
CA SER A 55 -2.02 0.38 -3.45
C SER A 55 -2.18 0.03 -1.98
N LEU A 56 -2.36 1.03 -1.10
CA LEU A 56 -2.62 0.82 0.32
C LEU A 56 -3.95 0.09 0.55
N ALA A 57 -5.01 0.42 -0.21
CA ALA A 57 -6.29 -0.27 -0.13
C ALA A 57 -6.17 -1.75 -0.54
N VAL A 58 -5.48 -2.02 -1.65
CA VAL A 58 -5.20 -3.38 -2.12
C VAL A 58 -4.37 -4.16 -1.10
N GLY A 59 -3.24 -3.61 -0.64
CA GLY A 59 -2.38 -4.28 0.33
C GLY A 59 -3.05 -4.51 1.68
N THR A 60 -3.90 -3.58 2.13
CA THR A 60 -4.72 -3.77 3.33
C THR A 60 -5.70 -4.93 3.15
N THR A 61 -6.38 -4.99 2.01
CA THR A 61 -7.30 -6.09 1.69
C THR A 61 -6.57 -7.44 1.68
N VAL A 62 -5.42 -7.50 1.00
CA VAL A 62 -4.56 -8.70 0.96
C VAL A 62 -4.11 -9.12 2.35
N GLY A 63 -3.63 -8.16 3.16
CA GLY A 63 -3.18 -8.42 4.53
C GLY A 63 -4.31 -8.94 5.44
N VAL A 64 -5.49 -8.31 5.37
CA VAL A 64 -6.68 -8.73 6.13
C VAL A 64 -7.12 -10.13 5.72
N LEU A 65 -7.12 -10.44 4.42
CA LEU A 65 -7.42 -11.79 3.92
C LEU A 65 -6.37 -12.81 4.37
N GLY A 66 -5.10 -12.44 4.40
CA GLY A 66 -4.02 -13.27 4.96
C GLY A 66 -4.26 -13.61 6.43
N VAL A 67 -4.57 -12.62 7.27
CA VAL A 67 -4.89 -12.83 8.70
C VAL A 67 -6.12 -13.69 8.87
N LYS A 68 -7.18 -13.46 8.08
CA LYS A 68 -8.41 -14.27 8.12
C LYS A 68 -8.16 -15.72 7.70
N ALA A 69 -7.34 -15.94 6.67
CA ALA A 69 -6.94 -17.28 6.23
C ALA A 69 -6.15 -17.98 7.33
N TRP A 70 -5.18 -17.31 7.93
CA TRP A 70 -4.33 -17.88 8.99
C TRP A 70 -5.14 -18.37 10.19
N ARG A 71 -6.19 -17.64 10.58
CA ARG A 71 -7.10 -18.02 11.68
C ARG A 71 -8.00 -19.22 11.35
N LYS A 72 -8.18 -19.54 10.06
CA LYS A 72 -9.03 -20.65 9.58
C LYS A 72 -8.22 -21.86 9.09
N SER A 73 -6.89 -21.76 9.03
CA SER A 73 -5.95 -22.79 8.59
C SER A 73 -5.43 -23.67 9.73
#